data_AF-A0A7X7EY12-F1
#
_entry.id   AF-A0A7X7EY12-F1
#
_cell.length_a   1.000
_cell.length_b   1.000
_cell.length_c   1.000
_cell.angle_alpha   90.00
_cell.angle_beta   90.00
_cell.angle_gamma   90.00
#
_symmetry.space_group_name_H-M   'P 1'
#
loop_
_entity.id
_entity.type
_entity.pdbx_description
1 polymer ?
#
loop_
_entity_poly.entity_id
_entity_poly.type
_entity_poly.pdbx_seq_one_letter_code
_entity_poly.pdbx_strand_id
1 'polypeptide(L)'
;MKGFKWGGKVMSCAGFVQTTITNLDTGLFNECRDILVDEYLPLSIAQKDDLTVPVLAEKLCDYFEKIELKTGKPFEKAVEKYTADLDSVVGERIAKEPKPRKNKPTPPTPRARKYYEKACFLRKNNKETKHGLLDYTRIMLCLYAAIIQNNCKEIDDFNLSMNGINLTKTIEALRKETVLLGKKPKFETKDPYTSDRSTFILLVIMFYYMKSKEIVGEY
;
A
#
# COMPACT_ATOMS: atom_id res chain seq x y z
N MET A 1 -18.73 -9.66 -15.11
CA MET A 1 -17.61 -9.07 -14.35
C MET A 1 -16.78 -10.20 -13.76
N LYS A 2 -15.51 -10.34 -14.12
CA LYS A 2 -14.60 -11.30 -13.47
C LYS A 2 -14.19 -10.68 -12.13
N GLY A 3 -14.58 -11.31 -11.03
CA GLY A 3 -14.27 -10.85 -9.67
C GLY A 3 -12.84 -11.22 -9.25
N PHE A 4 -12.27 -10.41 -8.36
CA PHE A 4 -10.89 -10.49 -7.86
C PHE A 4 -10.65 -11.79 -7.08
N LYS A 5 -9.80 -12.72 -7.54
CA LYS A 5 -9.58 -14.03 -6.88
C LYS A 5 -8.38 -14.13 -5.90
N TRP A 6 -8.64 -14.17 -4.59
CA TRP A 6 -7.68 -14.44 -3.51
C TRP A 6 -7.78 -15.90 -3.02
N GLY A 7 -6.69 -16.66 -3.07
CA GLY A 7 -6.68 -18.07 -2.62
C GLY A 7 -7.65 -18.99 -3.37
N GLY A 8 -8.02 -18.65 -4.62
CA GLY A 8 -9.00 -19.39 -5.42
C GLY A 8 -10.46 -18.95 -5.25
N LYS A 9 -10.76 -18.00 -4.35
CA LYS A 9 -12.10 -17.46 -4.08
C LYS A 9 -12.15 -15.95 -4.34
N VAL A 10 -13.32 -15.38 -4.63
CA VAL A 10 -13.45 -13.91 -4.77
C VAL A 10 -13.01 -13.23 -3.46
N MET A 11 -12.17 -12.20 -3.51
CA MET A 11 -11.64 -11.47 -2.36
C MET A 11 -12.76 -10.66 -1.72
N SER A 12 -13.37 -11.23 -0.69
CA SER A 12 -14.17 -10.44 0.23
C SER A 12 -13.28 -9.61 1.14
N CYS A 13 -13.80 -8.48 1.62
CA CYS A 13 -13.18 -7.69 2.69
C CYS A 13 -12.80 -8.59 3.88
N ALA A 14 -13.73 -9.44 4.33
CA ALA A 14 -13.50 -10.38 5.42
C ALA A 14 -12.30 -11.32 5.16
N GLY A 15 -12.17 -11.88 3.96
CA GLY A 15 -11.06 -12.76 3.63
C GLY A 15 -9.70 -12.02 3.59
N PHE A 16 -9.70 -10.77 3.11
CA PHE A 16 -8.52 -9.90 3.15
C PHE A 16 -8.11 -9.57 4.59
N VAL A 17 -9.05 -9.08 5.41
CA VAL A 17 -8.81 -8.68 6.80
C VAL A 17 -8.37 -9.88 7.63
N GLN A 18 -9.04 -11.02 7.50
CA GLN A 18 -8.64 -12.25 8.18
C GLN A 18 -7.20 -12.64 7.81
N THR A 19 -6.86 -12.63 6.51
CA THR A 19 -5.52 -12.98 6.07
C THR A 19 -4.44 -12.05 6.62
N THR A 20 -4.72 -10.77 6.70
CA THR A 20 -3.71 -9.72 6.96
C THR A 20 -3.57 -9.36 8.43
N ILE A 21 -4.65 -9.43 9.21
CA ILE A 21 -4.68 -9.03 10.62
C ILE A 21 -4.48 -10.22 11.55
N THR A 22 -5.15 -11.36 11.31
CA THR A 22 -5.13 -12.46 12.29
C THR A 22 -3.82 -13.25 12.30
N ASN A 23 -2.93 -12.99 11.34
CA ASN A 23 -1.63 -13.66 11.23
C ASN A 23 -0.46 -12.79 11.70
N LEU A 24 -0.74 -11.65 12.32
CA LEU A 24 0.27 -10.82 12.97
C LEU A 24 0.59 -11.40 14.35
N ASP A 25 1.86 -11.41 14.74
CA ASP A 25 2.21 -11.61 16.15
C ASP A 25 1.70 -10.45 17.01
N THR A 26 1.67 -10.64 18.32
CA THR A 26 1.10 -9.67 19.26
C THR A 26 1.76 -8.29 19.16
N GLY A 27 3.08 -8.23 18.94
CA GLY A 27 3.80 -6.95 18.82
C GLY A 27 3.38 -6.19 17.57
N LEU A 28 3.46 -6.84 16.42
CA LEU A 28 3.03 -6.23 15.14
C LEU A 28 1.54 -5.91 15.11
N PHE A 29 0.70 -6.74 15.74
CA PHE A 29 -0.72 -6.47 15.87
C PHE A 29 -0.96 -5.18 16.66
N ASN A 30 -0.33 -5.02 17.83
CA ASN A 30 -0.50 -3.84 18.66
C ASN A 30 -0.03 -2.57 17.90
N GLU A 31 1.15 -2.60 17.29
CA GLU A 31 1.66 -1.48 16.48
C GLU A 31 0.72 -1.12 15.30
N CYS A 32 0.16 -2.13 14.63
CA CYS A 32 -0.81 -1.95 13.54
C CYS A 32 -2.12 -1.34 14.04
N ARG A 33 -2.67 -1.93 15.11
CA ARG A 33 -3.91 -1.51 15.75
C ARG A 33 -3.83 -0.06 16.19
N ASP A 34 -2.77 0.31 16.91
CA ASP A 34 -2.65 1.63 17.52
C ASP A 34 -2.65 2.73 16.43
N ILE A 35 -1.89 2.53 15.34
CA ILE A 35 -1.91 3.47 14.19
C ILE A 35 -3.30 3.54 13.55
N LEU A 36 -3.94 2.40 13.30
CA LEU A 36 -5.27 2.36 12.68
C LEU A 36 -6.31 3.07 13.55
N VAL A 37 -6.30 2.84 14.85
CA VAL A 37 -7.29 3.34 15.80
C VAL A 37 -7.07 4.82 16.11
N ASP A 38 -5.81 5.26 16.26
CA ASP A 38 -5.50 6.63 16.60
C ASP A 38 -5.72 7.59 15.42
N GLU A 39 -5.37 7.15 14.21
CA GLU A 39 -5.28 8.05 13.08
C GLU A 39 -6.34 7.82 12.00
N TYR A 40 -6.94 6.62 11.90
CA TYR A 40 -7.69 6.24 10.69
C TYR A 40 -9.13 5.81 10.93
N LEU A 41 -9.38 4.95 11.91
CA LEU A 41 -10.69 4.42 12.24
C LEU A 41 -11.46 5.40 13.15
N PRO A 42 -12.73 5.72 12.82
CA PRO A 42 -13.55 6.60 13.63
C PRO A 42 -14.15 5.84 14.83
N LEU A 43 -13.30 5.42 15.77
CA LEU A 43 -13.67 4.74 17.01
C LEU A 43 -13.64 5.74 18.19
N SER A 44 -14.46 5.49 19.22
CA SER A 44 -14.41 6.31 20.44
C SER A 44 -13.21 5.91 21.31
N ILE A 45 -12.68 6.86 22.09
CA ILE A 45 -11.49 6.64 22.94
C ILE A 45 -11.72 5.51 23.96
N ALA A 46 -12.96 5.33 24.43
CA ALA A 46 -13.34 4.28 25.37
C ALA A 46 -13.27 2.85 24.77
N GLN A 47 -13.08 2.71 23.45
CA GLN A 47 -13.00 1.42 22.77
C GLN A 47 -11.57 0.95 22.50
N LYS A 48 -10.53 1.73 22.86
CA LYS A 48 -9.14 1.46 22.43
C LYS A 48 -8.48 0.29 23.16
N ASP A 49 -8.70 0.18 24.47
CA ASP A 49 -7.96 -0.77 25.32
C ASP A 49 -8.46 -2.23 25.20
N ASP A 50 -9.67 -2.43 24.66
CA ASP A 50 -10.32 -3.75 24.53
C ASP A 50 -10.31 -4.32 23.09
N LEU A 51 -9.56 -3.70 22.18
CA LEU A 51 -9.49 -4.13 20.78
C LEU A 51 -8.60 -5.36 20.60
N THR A 52 -9.21 -6.53 20.82
CA THR A 52 -8.64 -7.83 20.45
C THR A 52 -8.58 -8.01 18.93
N VAL A 53 -7.80 -8.99 18.46
CA VAL A 53 -7.66 -9.31 17.02
C VAL A 53 -9.02 -9.49 16.32
N PRO A 54 -9.98 -10.29 16.85
CA PRO A 54 -11.30 -10.43 16.21
C PRO A 54 -12.09 -9.12 16.17
N VAL A 55 -12.03 -8.31 17.23
CA VAL A 55 -12.80 -7.06 17.29
C VAL A 55 -12.23 -6.05 16.30
N LEU A 56 -10.90 -5.91 16.18
CA LEU A 56 -10.30 -5.05 15.16
C LEU A 56 -10.66 -5.52 13.74
N ALA A 57 -10.64 -6.83 13.50
CA ALA A 57 -11.02 -7.40 12.22
C ALA A 57 -12.47 -7.07 11.85
N GLU A 58 -13.39 -7.21 12.81
CA GLU A 58 -14.79 -6.80 12.64
C GLU A 58 -14.90 -5.30 12.31
N LYS A 59 -14.21 -4.43 13.07
CA LYS A 59 -14.27 -2.98 12.84
C LYS A 59 -13.69 -2.55 11.49
N LEU A 60 -12.69 -3.26 10.98
CA LEU A 60 -12.19 -3.06 9.62
C LEU A 60 -13.23 -3.47 8.58
N CYS A 61 -13.91 -4.60 8.77
CA CYS A 61 -15.03 -5.01 7.92
C CYS A 61 -16.16 -3.97 7.93
N ASP A 62 -16.62 -3.54 9.12
CA ASP A 62 -17.64 -2.49 9.29
C ASP A 62 -17.24 -1.19 8.57
N TYR A 63 -15.96 -0.81 8.68
CA TYR A 63 -15.43 0.38 8.01
C TYR A 63 -15.56 0.26 6.49
N PHE A 64 -15.10 -0.85 5.90
CA PHE A 64 -15.16 -1.02 4.46
C PHE A 64 -16.60 -1.17 3.97
N GLU A 65 -17.47 -1.87 4.69
CA GLU A 65 -18.90 -1.93 4.36
C GLU A 65 -19.52 -0.52 4.33
N LYS A 66 -19.18 0.34 5.30
CA LYS A 66 -19.64 1.74 5.29
C LYS A 66 -19.08 2.56 4.12
N ILE A 67 -17.84 2.30 3.69
CA ILE A 67 -17.29 2.87 2.45
C ILE A 67 -18.09 2.39 1.24
N GLU A 68 -18.42 1.11 1.16
CA GLU A 68 -19.22 0.54 0.07
C GLU A 68 -20.60 1.19 0.02
N LEU A 69 -21.28 1.31 1.16
CA LEU A 69 -22.59 1.97 1.27
C LEU A 69 -22.53 3.45 0.85
N LYS A 70 -21.50 4.20 1.28
CA LYS A 70 -21.36 5.62 0.93
C LYS A 70 -21.01 5.85 -0.54
N THR A 71 -20.21 4.97 -1.14
CA THR A 71 -19.63 5.20 -2.48
C THR A 71 -20.31 4.39 -3.58
N GLY A 72 -21.11 3.38 -3.23
CA GLY A 72 -21.68 2.40 -4.15
C GLY A 72 -20.63 1.50 -4.81
N LYS A 73 -19.39 1.46 -4.30
CA LYS A 73 -18.27 0.72 -4.88
C LYS A 73 -17.86 -0.40 -3.93
N PRO A 74 -17.72 -1.65 -4.41
CA PRO A 74 -17.33 -2.77 -3.56
C PRO A 74 -15.85 -2.69 -3.14
N PHE A 75 -15.45 -3.47 -2.14
CA PHE A 75 -14.12 -3.50 -1.54
C PHE A 75 -12.99 -3.63 -2.56
N GLU A 76 -13.16 -4.40 -3.62
CA GLU A 76 -12.15 -4.54 -4.68
C GLU A 76 -11.80 -3.19 -5.32
N LYS A 77 -12.74 -2.24 -5.37
CA LYS A 77 -12.47 -0.87 -5.84
C LYS A 77 -11.61 -0.08 -4.87
N ALA A 78 -11.67 -0.35 -3.57
CA ALA A 78 -10.74 0.24 -2.61
C ALA A 78 -9.31 -0.30 -2.84
N VAL A 79 -9.17 -1.61 -3.08
CA VAL A 79 -7.87 -2.22 -3.43
C VAL A 79 -7.34 -1.70 -4.77
N GLU A 80 -8.19 -1.61 -5.80
CA GLU A 80 -7.81 -1.04 -7.10
C GLU A 80 -7.33 0.40 -6.97
N LYS A 81 -8.05 1.22 -6.20
CA LYS A 81 -7.64 2.59 -5.92
C LYS A 81 -6.31 2.63 -5.17
N TYR A 82 -6.15 1.83 -4.11
CA TYR A 82 -4.89 1.76 -3.37
C TYR A 82 -3.69 1.48 -4.29
N THR A 83 -3.82 0.52 -5.21
CA THR A 83 -2.75 0.26 -6.20
C THR A 83 -2.57 1.43 -7.18
N ALA A 84 -3.64 2.07 -7.63
CA ALA A 84 -3.54 3.23 -8.52
C ALA A 84 -2.88 4.44 -7.82
N ASP A 85 -3.16 4.64 -6.55
CA ASP A 85 -2.60 5.72 -5.74
C ASP A 85 -1.09 5.54 -5.58
N LEU A 86 -0.62 4.32 -5.23
CA LEU A 86 0.81 4.00 -5.16
C LEU A 86 1.51 4.19 -6.53
N ASP A 87 0.90 3.69 -7.60
CA ASP A 87 1.40 3.87 -8.97
C ASP A 87 1.59 5.34 -9.31
N SER A 88 0.61 6.18 -8.95
CA SER A 88 0.60 7.60 -9.28
C SER A 88 1.63 8.43 -8.51
N VAL A 89 2.18 7.95 -7.39
CA VAL A 89 3.23 8.64 -6.62
C VAL A 89 4.63 8.06 -6.90
N VAL A 90 4.71 6.85 -7.45
CA VAL A 90 5.98 6.22 -7.81
C VAL A 90 6.32 6.46 -9.28
N GLY A 91 5.38 6.22 -10.20
CA GLY A 91 5.66 6.04 -11.62
C GLY A 91 6.32 7.24 -12.30
N GLU A 92 5.97 8.46 -11.91
CA GLU A 92 6.55 9.70 -12.46
C GLU A 92 7.99 9.95 -11.99
N ARG A 93 8.44 9.24 -10.96
CA ARG A 93 9.74 9.43 -10.29
C ARG A 93 10.69 8.24 -10.52
N ILE A 94 10.40 7.41 -11.50
CA ILE A 94 11.30 6.35 -11.94
C ILE A 94 12.04 6.80 -13.20
N ALA A 95 13.35 6.61 -13.24
CA ALA A 95 14.18 6.92 -14.41
C ALA A 95 13.69 6.16 -15.65
N LYS A 96 13.61 6.85 -16.78
CA LYS A 96 13.09 6.29 -18.05
C LYS A 96 14.08 5.33 -18.69
N GLU A 97 13.57 4.50 -19.59
CA GLU A 97 14.41 3.64 -20.43
C GLU A 97 15.44 4.49 -21.21
N PRO A 98 16.74 4.15 -21.15
CA PRO A 98 17.75 4.84 -21.94
C PRO A 98 17.46 4.71 -23.44
N LYS A 99 17.41 5.83 -24.15
CA LYS A 99 17.21 5.82 -25.60
C LYS A 99 18.54 5.54 -26.32
N PRO A 100 18.57 4.70 -27.37
CA PRO A 100 19.75 4.53 -28.20
C PRO A 100 20.24 5.85 -28.76
N ARG A 101 21.57 6.06 -28.78
CA ARG A 101 22.21 7.21 -29.42
C ARG A 101 23.17 6.73 -30.50
N LYS A 102 23.23 7.45 -31.62
CA LYS A 102 24.12 7.12 -32.73
C LYS A 102 25.57 7.02 -32.23
N ASN A 103 26.25 5.93 -32.59
CA ASN A 103 27.66 5.66 -32.25
C ASN A 103 27.99 5.63 -30.74
N LYS A 104 27.02 5.34 -29.86
CA LYS A 104 27.27 5.11 -28.43
C LYS A 104 26.54 3.86 -27.96
N PRO A 105 27.15 3.04 -27.08
CA PRO A 105 26.44 1.94 -26.44
C PRO A 105 25.28 2.49 -25.61
N THR A 106 24.12 1.85 -25.71
CA THR A 106 22.95 2.19 -24.88
C THR A 106 23.23 1.77 -23.44
N PRO A 107 23.07 2.66 -22.44
CA PRO A 107 23.18 2.28 -21.04
C PRO A 107 22.18 1.16 -20.69
N PRO A 108 22.47 0.32 -19.69
CA PRO A 108 21.52 -0.69 -19.23
C PRO A 108 20.27 -0.04 -18.64
N THR A 109 19.13 -0.73 -18.74
CA THR A 109 17.89 -0.34 -18.09
C THR A 109 18.11 -0.14 -16.58
N PRO A 110 17.71 1.01 -16.00
CA PRO A 110 17.78 1.27 -14.56
C PRO A 110 17.13 0.17 -13.73
N ARG A 111 17.72 -0.16 -12.58
CA ARG A 111 17.19 -1.20 -11.70
C ARG A 111 15.79 -0.83 -11.18
N ALA A 112 15.57 0.43 -10.81
CA ALA A 112 14.26 0.93 -10.40
C ALA A 112 13.19 0.74 -11.50
N ARG A 113 13.55 0.95 -12.77
CA ARG A 113 12.67 0.74 -13.93
C ARG A 113 12.23 -0.72 -14.06
N LYS A 114 13.16 -1.67 -14.00
CA LYS A 114 12.86 -3.11 -14.10
C LYS A 114 11.85 -3.56 -13.04
N TYR A 115 12.05 -3.12 -11.80
CA TYR A 115 11.15 -3.50 -10.70
C TYR A 115 9.80 -2.78 -10.78
N TYR A 116 9.78 -1.51 -11.18
CA TYR A 116 8.52 -0.81 -11.43
C TYR A 116 7.69 -1.50 -12.52
N GLU A 117 8.30 -1.91 -13.63
CA GLU A 117 7.61 -2.66 -14.70
C GLU A 117 7.09 -4.01 -14.21
N LYS A 118 7.87 -4.72 -13.37
CA LYS A 118 7.42 -5.94 -12.70
C LYS A 118 6.19 -5.66 -11.81
N ALA A 119 6.18 -4.56 -11.05
CA ALA A 119 5.02 -4.16 -10.26
C ALA A 119 3.80 -3.84 -11.15
N CYS A 120 3.98 -3.09 -12.23
CA CYS A 120 2.90 -2.83 -13.19
C CYS A 120 2.34 -4.13 -13.81
N PHE A 121 3.22 -5.10 -14.11
CA PHE A 121 2.81 -6.42 -14.60
C PHE A 121 2.00 -7.18 -13.55
N LEU A 122 2.45 -7.22 -12.29
CA LEU A 122 1.72 -7.83 -11.17
C LEU A 122 0.34 -7.19 -10.99
N ARG A 123 0.27 -5.86 -11.03
CA ARG A 123 -1.01 -5.13 -10.92
C ARG A 123 -1.98 -5.46 -12.05
N LYS A 124 -1.50 -5.68 -13.28
CA LYS A 124 -2.37 -6.00 -14.42
C LYS A 124 -2.84 -7.45 -14.44
N ASN A 125 -1.95 -8.40 -14.13
CA ASN A 125 -2.17 -9.82 -14.38
C ASN A 125 -2.47 -10.62 -13.11
N ASN A 126 -1.91 -10.20 -11.97
CA ASN A 126 -1.90 -10.98 -10.74
C ASN A 126 -2.48 -10.22 -9.54
N LYS A 127 -3.01 -8.99 -9.72
CA LYS A 127 -3.53 -8.16 -8.61
C LYS A 127 -4.48 -8.95 -7.72
N GLU A 128 -5.27 -9.79 -8.36
CA GLU A 128 -6.31 -10.61 -7.76
C GLU A 128 -5.79 -11.58 -6.68
N THR A 129 -4.54 -12.03 -6.84
CA THR A 129 -3.94 -13.05 -5.99
C THR A 129 -3.28 -12.48 -4.75
N LYS A 130 -3.21 -13.30 -3.69
CA LYS A 130 -2.51 -13.01 -2.44
C LYS A 130 -1.09 -12.54 -2.63
N HIS A 131 -0.33 -13.32 -3.38
CA HIS A 131 1.07 -13.03 -3.66
C HIS A 131 1.21 -11.82 -4.58
N GLY A 132 0.30 -11.63 -5.53
CA GLY A 132 0.35 -10.49 -6.45
C GLY A 132 0.19 -9.13 -5.77
N LEU A 133 -0.79 -8.96 -4.88
CA LEU A 133 -0.94 -7.70 -4.12
C LEU A 133 0.22 -7.49 -3.14
N LEU A 134 0.66 -8.54 -2.46
CA LEU A 134 1.78 -8.49 -1.53
C LEU A 134 3.08 -8.05 -2.22
N ASP A 135 3.46 -8.73 -3.30
CA ASP A 135 4.67 -8.44 -4.06
C ASP A 135 4.61 -7.06 -4.73
N TYR A 136 3.43 -6.70 -5.26
CA TYR A 136 3.18 -5.36 -5.79
C TYR A 136 3.44 -4.30 -4.72
N THR A 137 2.79 -4.41 -3.57
CA THR A 137 2.95 -3.43 -2.48
C THR A 137 4.40 -3.37 -2.03
N ARG A 138 5.07 -4.51 -1.83
CA ARG A 138 6.47 -4.54 -1.40
C ARG A 138 7.37 -3.77 -2.35
N ILE A 139 7.25 -4.02 -3.66
CA ILE A 139 8.06 -3.33 -4.66
C ILE A 139 7.74 -1.83 -4.65
N MET A 140 6.46 -1.46 -4.67
CA MET A 140 6.05 -0.05 -4.73
C MET A 140 6.47 0.75 -3.50
N LEU A 141 6.37 0.17 -2.29
CA LEU A 141 6.83 0.85 -1.08
C LEU A 141 8.36 0.94 -1.01
N CYS A 142 9.11 -0.06 -1.47
CA CYS A 142 10.57 0.06 -1.55
C CYS A 142 11.00 1.16 -2.53
N LEU A 143 10.34 1.25 -3.70
CA LEU A 143 10.58 2.32 -4.67
C LEU A 143 10.22 3.69 -4.08
N TYR A 144 9.07 3.81 -3.44
CA TYR A 144 8.63 5.07 -2.85
C TYR A 144 9.52 5.49 -1.67
N ALA A 145 10.00 4.54 -0.86
CA ALA A 145 10.96 4.83 0.20
C ALA A 145 12.28 5.39 -0.36
N ALA A 146 12.80 4.83 -1.46
CA ALA A 146 13.99 5.36 -2.12
C ALA A 146 13.75 6.75 -2.75
N ILE A 147 12.55 6.99 -3.31
CA ILE A 147 12.13 8.32 -3.78
C ILE A 147 12.15 9.33 -2.62
N ILE A 148 11.58 8.99 -1.46
CA ILE A 148 11.57 9.85 -0.27
C ILE A 148 13.01 10.15 0.18
N GLN A 149 13.87 9.13 0.23
CA GLN A 149 15.29 9.28 0.57
C GLN A 149 16.04 10.16 -0.44
N ASN A 150 15.63 10.16 -1.71
CA ASN A 150 16.16 11.02 -2.77
C ASN A 150 15.41 12.36 -2.88
N ASN A 151 14.89 12.90 -1.78
CA ASN A 151 14.19 14.18 -1.72
C ASN A 151 13.00 14.29 -2.70
N CYS A 152 12.26 13.20 -2.86
CA CYS A 152 11.11 13.09 -3.76
C CYS A 152 11.43 13.32 -5.26
N LYS A 153 12.70 13.08 -5.66
CA LYS A 153 13.17 13.18 -7.06
C LYS A 153 13.22 11.82 -7.75
N GLU A 154 13.49 11.87 -9.06
CA GLU A 154 13.67 10.68 -9.90
C GLU A 154 14.78 9.76 -9.36
N ILE A 155 14.54 8.45 -9.35
CA ILE A 155 15.50 7.41 -8.96
C ILE A 155 15.77 6.43 -10.11
N ASP A 156 16.98 5.89 -10.19
CA ASP A 156 17.41 4.86 -11.14
C ASP A 156 17.77 3.52 -10.47
N ASP A 157 18.10 3.53 -9.17
CA ASP A 157 18.32 2.36 -8.33
C ASP A 157 17.63 2.50 -6.95
N PHE A 158 17.45 1.38 -6.24
CA PHE A 158 16.81 1.32 -4.92
C PHE A 158 17.07 -0.01 -4.21
N ASN A 159 17.00 -0.10 -2.88
CA ASN A 159 17.08 -1.40 -2.21
C ASN A 159 15.69 -2.09 -2.12
N LEU A 160 15.60 -3.36 -2.47
CA LEU A 160 14.37 -4.17 -2.30
C LEU A 160 14.37 -4.84 -0.92
N SER A 161 14.36 -4.03 0.12
CA SER A 161 14.40 -4.47 1.52
C SER A 161 13.36 -3.69 2.34
N MET A 162 12.62 -4.38 3.21
CA MET A 162 11.68 -3.69 4.10
C MET A 162 12.37 -2.78 5.10
N ASN A 163 13.65 -3.05 5.44
CA ASN A 163 14.45 -2.18 6.30
C ASN A 163 14.59 -0.76 5.75
N GLY A 164 14.42 -0.59 4.43
CA GLY A 164 14.41 0.74 3.79
C GLY A 164 13.10 1.50 3.97
N ILE A 165 12.01 0.85 4.40
CA ILE A 165 10.68 1.43 4.48
C ILE A 165 10.41 1.90 5.91
N ASN A 166 10.30 3.22 6.10
CA ASN A 166 9.78 3.81 7.32
C ASN A 166 8.31 4.21 7.12
N LEU A 167 7.38 3.53 7.79
CA LEU A 167 5.94 3.73 7.60
C LEU A 167 5.52 5.18 7.91
N THR A 168 5.99 5.76 9.01
CA THR A 168 5.67 7.15 9.41
C THR A 168 6.10 8.13 8.33
N LYS A 169 7.36 8.06 7.86
CA LYS A 169 7.85 8.90 6.76
C LYS A 169 7.09 8.67 5.45
N THR A 170 6.66 7.43 5.20
CA THR A 170 5.85 7.07 4.03
C THR A 170 4.48 7.74 4.08
N ILE A 171 3.79 7.66 5.22
CA ILE A 171 2.48 8.30 5.45
C ILE A 171 2.61 9.83 5.34
N GLU A 172 3.64 10.42 5.96
CA GLU A 172 3.90 11.86 5.90
C GLU A 172 4.17 12.33 4.46
N ALA A 173 4.94 11.57 3.69
CA ALA A 173 5.21 11.88 2.29
C ALA A 173 3.93 11.83 1.46
N LEU A 174 3.10 10.78 1.62
CA LEU A 174 1.80 10.68 0.95
C LEU A 174 0.89 11.87 1.29
N ARG A 175 0.81 12.28 2.57
CA ARG A 175 0.03 13.45 3.00
C ARG A 175 0.48 14.75 2.33
N LYS A 176 1.76 14.86 1.97
CA LYS A 176 2.35 16.03 1.30
C LYS A 176 2.23 15.98 -0.23
N GLU A 177 1.81 14.86 -0.82
CA GLU A 177 1.59 14.77 -2.25
C GLU A 177 0.50 15.74 -2.70
N THR A 178 0.73 16.43 -3.81
CA THR A 178 -0.22 17.37 -4.42
C THR A 178 -0.54 16.93 -5.84
N VAL A 179 -1.71 17.31 -6.33
CA VAL A 179 -2.00 17.20 -7.78
C VAL A 179 -1.07 18.12 -8.59
N LEU A 180 -0.67 17.70 -9.79
CA LEU A 180 0.13 18.51 -10.73
C LEU A 180 -0.55 19.87 -10.94
N LEU A 181 0.24 20.95 -10.85
CA LEU A 181 -0.14 22.39 -10.78
C LEU A 181 -0.50 22.95 -9.39
N GLY A 182 -0.34 22.14 -8.32
CA GLY A 182 0.22 22.57 -7.04
C GLY A 182 -0.54 23.64 -6.24
N LYS A 183 -1.56 23.20 -5.47
CA LYS A 183 -1.92 23.70 -4.11
C LYS A 183 -2.84 22.73 -3.36
N LYS A 184 -3.60 21.88 -4.06
CA LYS A 184 -4.55 20.96 -3.43
C LYS A 184 -3.86 19.65 -3.02
N PRO A 185 -4.07 19.16 -1.79
CA PRO A 185 -3.66 17.82 -1.39
C PRO A 185 -4.18 16.78 -2.38
N LYS A 186 -3.31 15.83 -2.76
CA LYS A 186 -3.67 14.71 -3.63
C LYS A 186 -4.64 13.75 -2.94
N PHE A 187 -4.49 13.60 -1.63
CA PHE A 187 -5.32 12.73 -0.80
C PHE A 187 -6.12 13.55 0.20
N GLU A 188 -7.45 13.42 0.17
CA GLU A 188 -8.34 14.02 1.15
C GLU A 188 -8.64 13.02 2.27
N THR A 189 -8.25 13.32 3.50
CA THR A 189 -8.38 12.39 4.63
C THR A 189 -9.20 12.95 5.80
N LYS A 190 -9.81 14.13 5.63
CA LYS A 190 -10.66 14.75 6.66
C LYS A 190 -11.97 14.00 6.90
N ASP A 191 -12.67 13.60 5.84
CA ASP A 191 -13.84 12.71 6.00
C ASP A 191 -13.32 11.30 6.31
N PRO A 192 -13.73 10.71 7.46
CA PRO A 192 -13.26 9.41 7.88
C PRO A 192 -13.67 8.28 6.94
N TYR A 193 -14.66 8.47 6.06
CA TYR A 193 -15.14 7.45 5.14
C TYR A 193 -14.97 7.87 3.69
N THR A 194 -13.71 8.02 3.26
CA THR A 194 -13.36 8.31 1.87
C THR A 194 -12.49 7.22 1.26
N SER A 195 -12.48 7.15 -0.06
CA SER A 195 -11.60 6.22 -0.77
C SER A 195 -10.12 6.57 -0.56
N ASP A 196 -9.77 7.83 -0.34
CA ASP A 196 -8.39 8.24 -0.02
C ASP A 196 -8.00 7.77 1.38
N ARG A 197 -8.88 7.92 2.38
CA ARG A 197 -8.66 7.34 3.72
C ARG A 197 -8.47 5.81 3.66
N SER A 198 -9.24 5.11 2.83
CA SER A 198 -9.06 3.67 2.64
C SER A 198 -7.69 3.28 2.10
N THR A 199 -7.05 4.14 1.29
CA THR A 199 -5.67 3.93 0.80
C THR A 199 -4.68 3.91 1.96
N PHE A 200 -4.83 4.81 2.95
CA PHE A 200 -3.96 4.82 4.13
C PHE A 200 -4.21 3.62 5.05
N ILE A 201 -5.46 3.20 5.24
CA ILE A 201 -5.77 1.99 6.02
C ILE A 201 -5.14 0.76 5.37
N LEU A 202 -5.32 0.59 4.06
CA LEU A 202 -4.72 -0.51 3.30
C LEU A 202 -3.18 -0.45 3.34
N LEU A 203 -2.58 0.75 3.30
CA LEU A 203 -1.13 0.93 3.45
C LEU A 203 -0.63 0.40 4.80
N VAL A 204 -1.27 0.79 5.91
CA VAL A 204 -0.88 0.35 7.26
C VAL A 204 -1.02 -1.16 7.38
N ILE A 205 -2.17 -1.72 7.01
CA ILE A 205 -2.43 -3.16 7.05
C ILE A 205 -1.38 -3.93 6.24
N MET A 206 -1.14 -3.50 4.99
CA MET A 206 -0.21 -4.19 4.11
C MET A 206 1.25 -4.06 4.59
N PHE A 207 1.63 -2.92 5.17
CA PHE A 207 2.96 -2.75 5.76
C PHE A 207 3.24 -3.76 6.87
N TYR A 208 2.33 -3.87 7.86
CA TYR A 208 2.50 -4.83 8.95
C TYR A 208 2.38 -6.27 8.48
N TYR A 209 1.50 -6.53 7.52
CA TYR A 209 1.41 -7.83 6.90
C TYR A 209 2.72 -8.24 6.22
N MET A 210 3.36 -7.35 5.48
CA MET A 210 4.69 -7.60 4.89
C MET A 210 5.76 -7.82 5.96
N LYS A 211 5.77 -7.00 7.02
CA LYS A 211 6.70 -7.13 8.16
C LYS A 211 6.57 -8.53 8.81
N SER A 212 5.36 -9.06 8.95
CA SER A 212 5.09 -10.42 9.46
C SER A 212 5.56 -11.57 8.55
N LYS A 213 5.93 -11.27 7.30
CA LYS A 213 6.38 -12.27 6.30
C LYS A 213 7.86 -12.17 6.02
N GLU A 214 8.58 -11.28 6.70
CA GLU A 214 10.03 -11.29 6.65
C GLU A 214 10.55 -12.53 7.37
N ILE A 215 11.29 -13.35 6.65
CA ILE A 215 12.09 -14.41 7.27
C ILE A 215 13.30 -13.70 7.85
N VAL A 216 13.25 -13.41 9.15
CA VAL A 216 14.45 -13.02 9.90
C VAL A 216 15.31 -14.28 9.99
N GLY A 217 16.33 -14.39 9.15
CA GLY A 217 17.29 -15.47 9.27
C GLY A 217 17.96 -15.38 10.63
N GLU A 218 17.83 -16.43 11.44
CA GLU A 218 18.71 -16.64 12.59
C GLU A 218 20.13 -16.78 12.02
N TYR A 219 21.02 -15.87 12.40
CA TYR A 219 22.46 -15.95 12.15
C TYR A 219 23.14 -16.59 13.36
#